data_AF-A0A815Z8I5-F1
#
_entry.id   AF-A0A815Z8I5-F1
#
_cell.length_a   1.000
_cell.length_b   1.000
_cell.length_c   1.000
_cell.angle_alpha   90.00
_cell.angle_beta   90.00
_cell.angle_gamma   90.00
#
_symmetry.space_group_name_H-M   'P 1'
#
loop_
_entity.id
_entity.type
_entity.pdbx_description
1 polymer ?
#
loop_
_entity_poly.entity_id
_entity_poly.type
_entity_poly.pdbx_seq_one_letter_code
_entity_poly.pdbx_strand_id
1 'polypeptide(L)'
;MTALRVFPFIGAVVAIAAVVLSIIGISTTYWWSAGPNHSGLWQKCPLGICIRTEGGRPAAMALAAVIAIGVAAILAIFSGLARNKSDASNNTARLCGIISVILLFSSGVLIAAALYTFVAAEHLTGYSFTLMALAQFLSFLAAMLVAHWMGHSFTVIS
;
A
#
# COMPACT_ATOMS: atom_id res chain seq x y z
N MET A 1 0.48 18.26 -24.53
CA MET A 1 -0.51 17.21 -24.20
C MET A 1 0.10 15.88 -23.71
N THR A 2 1.41 15.76 -23.52
CA THR A 2 2.09 14.52 -23.09
C THR A 2 2.14 14.34 -21.56
N ALA A 3 2.23 15.43 -20.78
CA ALA A 3 2.35 15.37 -19.32
C ALA A 3 1.13 14.73 -18.62
N LEU A 4 -0.09 14.96 -19.11
CA LEU A 4 -1.33 14.42 -18.54
C LEU A 4 -1.46 12.89 -18.67
N ARG A 5 -0.67 12.23 -19.52
CA ARG A 5 -0.72 10.77 -19.72
C ARG A 5 0.22 9.99 -18.80
N VAL A 6 1.17 10.65 -18.14
CA VAL A 6 2.24 9.98 -17.37
C VAL A 6 1.86 9.79 -15.90
N PHE A 7 1.04 10.68 -15.34
CA PHE A 7 0.63 10.62 -13.93
C PHE A 7 -0.08 9.33 -13.46
N PRO A 8 -0.98 8.67 -14.23
CA PRO A 8 -1.61 7.44 -13.76
C PRO A 8 -0.61 6.28 -13.73
N PHE A 9 0.37 6.27 -14.62
CA PHE A 9 1.46 5.30 -14.62
C PHE A 9 2.43 5.54 -13.46
N ILE A 10 2.77 6.80 -13.17
CA ILE A 10 3.61 7.13 -12.00
C ILE A 10 2.89 6.71 -10.72
N GLY A 11 1.60 7.03 -10.57
CA GLY A 11 0.80 6.60 -9.43
C GLY A 11 0.76 5.07 -9.28
N ALA A 12 0.59 4.34 -10.38
CA ALA A 12 0.65 2.88 -10.37
C ALA A 12 2.02 2.32 -10.00
N VAL A 13 3.12 2.90 -10.50
CA VAL A 13 4.49 2.49 -10.15
C VAL A 13 4.76 2.71 -8.66
N VAL A 14 4.34 3.85 -8.12
CA VAL A 14 4.46 4.15 -6.68
C VAL A 14 3.61 3.16 -5.86
N ALA A 15 2.40 2.83 -6.32
CA ALA A 15 1.57 1.81 -5.69
C ALA A 15 2.23 0.42 -5.71
N ILE A 16 2.85 0.01 -6.82
CA ILE A 16 3.60 -1.25 -6.92
C ILE A 16 4.77 -1.26 -5.93
N ALA A 17 5.53 -0.17 -5.83
CA ALA A 17 6.60 -0.04 -4.84
C ALA A 17 6.05 -0.19 -3.41
N ALA A 18 4.91 0.44 -3.11
CA ALA A 18 4.23 0.29 -1.82
C ALA A 18 3.83 -1.17 -1.54
N VAL A 19 3.28 -1.90 -2.53
CA VAL A 19 2.95 -3.33 -2.39
C VAL A 19 4.19 -4.14 -2.09
N VAL A 20 5.26 -3.99 -2.88
CA VAL A 20 6.50 -4.77 -2.73
C VAL A 20 7.10 -4.56 -1.35
N LEU A 21 7.22 -3.30 -0.91
CA LEU A 21 7.71 -2.99 0.42
C LEU A 21 6.79 -3.55 1.52
N SER A 22 5.47 -3.52 1.32
CA SER A 22 4.54 -4.10 2.27
C SER A 22 4.69 -5.62 2.35
N ILE A 23 4.85 -6.32 1.23
CA ILE A 23 5.08 -7.78 1.21
C ILE A 23 6.37 -8.13 1.96
N ILE A 24 7.46 -7.41 1.69
CA ILE A 24 8.73 -7.61 2.39
C ILE A 24 8.57 -7.29 3.89
N GLY A 25 7.89 -6.19 4.21
CA GLY A 25 7.59 -5.79 5.57
C GLY A 25 6.82 -6.86 6.34
N ILE A 26 5.73 -7.40 5.78
CA ILE A 26 4.90 -8.38 6.49
C ILE A 26 5.51 -9.77 6.59
N SER A 27 6.37 -10.16 5.64
CA SER A 27 6.95 -11.51 5.58
C SER A 27 8.19 -11.68 6.45
N THR A 28 8.81 -10.58 6.87
CA THR A 28 10.05 -10.59 7.65
C THR A 28 9.79 -10.60 9.15
N THR A 29 10.74 -11.17 9.90
CA THR A 29 10.67 -11.37 11.35
C THR A 29 11.30 -10.24 12.17
N TYR A 30 11.55 -9.08 11.55
CA TYR A 30 12.26 -7.94 12.15
C TYR A 30 11.34 -6.75 12.38
N TRP A 31 10.12 -7.00 12.88
CA TRP A 31 9.23 -5.94 13.37
C TRP A 31 9.69 -5.40 14.72
N TRP A 32 10.18 -6.30 15.56
CA TRP A 32 10.88 -6.02 16.81
C TRP A 32 12.18 -6.80 16.83
N SER A 33 13.24 -6.21 17.39
CA SER A 33 14.53 -6.87 17.57
C SER A 33 15.23 -6.36 18.82
N ALA A 34 15.70 -7.28 19.65
CA ALA A 34 16.56 -7.01 20.79
C ALA A 34 17.62 -8.12 20.92
N GLY A 35 18.83 -7.83 20.42
CA GLY A 35 19.93 -8.79 20.39
C GLY A 35 19.57 -10.03 19.55
N PRO A 36 19.71 -11.26 20.08
CA PRO A 36 19.37 -12.48 19.34
C PRO A 36 17.85 -12.70 19.21
N ASN A 37 17.03 -12.00 19.99
CA ASN A 37 15.59 -12.12 19.96
C ASN A 37 15.01 -11.19 18.88
N HIS A 38 14.16 -11.71 18.02
CA HIS A 38 13.45 -10.92 17.04
C HIS A 38 12.06 -11.49 16.79
N SER A 39 11.11 -10.62 16.45
CA SER A 39 9.71 -10.99 16.24
C SER A 39 9.14 -10.27 15.02
N GLY A 40 8.38 -11.00 14.22
CA GLY A 40 7.55 -10.47 13.15
C GLY A 40 6.06 -10.61 13.47
N LEU A 41 5.24 -10.35 12.46
CA LEU A 41 3.79 -10.56 12.55
C LEU A 41 3.45 -12.04 12.72
N TRP A 42 4.03 -12.91 11.89
CA TRP A 42 3.63 -14.32 11.76
C TRP A 42 4.49 -15.29 12.57
N GLN A 43 5.61 -14.81 13.11
CA GLN A 43 6.62 -15.64 13.75
C GLN A 43 7.34 -14.86 14.85
N LYS A 44 7.74 -15.56 15.91
CA LYS A 44 8.64 -15.06 16.95
C LYS A 44 9.88 -15.94 16.99
N CYS A 45 11.05 -15.33 17.15
CA CYS A 45 12.33 -16.03 17.13
C CYS A 45 13.13 -15.73 18.41
N PRO A 46 12.78 -16.35 19.55
CA PRO A 46 13.61 -16.28 20.75
C PRO A 46 14.95 -16.99 20.52
N LEU A 47 16.05 -16.34 20.86
CA LEU A 47 17.42 -16.87 20.72
C LEU A 47 17.75 -17.37 19.30
N GLY A 48 17.10 -16.83 18.27
CA GLY A 48 17.27 -17.24 16.88
C GLY A 48 16.46 -18.47 16.43
N ILE A 49 15.69 -19.12 17.31
CA ILE A 49 14.83 -20.25 16.95
C ILE A 49 13.42 -19.75 16.68
N CYS A 50 12.96 -19.84 15.43
CA CYS A 50 11.68 -19.30 15.01
C CYS A 50 10.50 -20.25 15.23
N ILE A 51 9.46 -19.74 15.88
CA ILE A 51 8.16 -20.40 16.09
C ILE A 51 7.05 -19.58 15.43
N ARG A 52 6.07 -20.28 14.85
CA ARG A 52 4.91 -19.65 14.19
C ARG A 52 3.92 -19.12 15.23
N THR A 53 3.36 -17.94 14.98
CA THR A 53 2.29 -17.32 15.78
C THR A 53 1.07 -17.02 14.91
N GLU A 54 -0.10 -16.88 15.53
CA GLU A 54 -1.36 -16.65 14.80
C GLU A 54 -1.54 -15.23 14.23
N GLY A 55 -0.47 -14.42 14.15
CA GLY A 55 -0.51 -13.09 13.52
C GLY A 55 -1.21 -12.00 14.32
N GLY A 56 -2.28 -12.35 15.03
CA GLY A 56 -3.13 -11.42 15.76
C GLY A 56 -3.73 -10.31 14.87
N ARG A 57 -4.25 -9.27 15.51
CA ARG A 57 -4.83 -8.10 14.84
C ARG A 57 -3.85 -7.36 13.90
N PRO A 58 -2.58 -7.08 14.28
CA PRO A 58 -1.69 -6.33 13.39
C PRO A 58 -1.39 -7.09 12.09
N ALA A 59 -1.29 -8.43 12.12
CA ALA A 59 -1.09 -9.23 10.91
C ALA A 59 -2.30 -9.18 9.97
N ALA A 60 -3.52 -9.27 10.52
CA ALA A 60 -4.74 -9.16 9.73
C ALA A 60 -4.85 -7.79 9.04
N MET A 61 -4.58 -6.71 9.77
CA MET A 61 -4.61 -5.33 9.23
C MET A 61 -3.55 -5.13 8.14
N ALA A 62 -2.31 -5.58 8.39
CA ALA A 62 -1.22 -5.45 7.43
C ALA A 62 -1.49 -6.27 6.16
N LEU A 63 -1.99 -7.50 6.29
CA LEU A 63 -2.35 -8.34 5.16
C LEU A 63 -3.48 -7.72 4.31
N ALA A 64 -4.54 -7.23 4.97
CA ALA A 64 -5.64 -6.55 4.28
C ALA A 64 -5.14 -5.32 3.50
N ALA A 65 -4.23 -4.55 4.09
CA ALA A 65 -3.62 -3.41 3.40
C ALA A 65 -2.82 -3.86 2.16
N VAL A 66 -1.98 -4.89 2.27
CA VAL A 66 -1.18 -5.37 1.11
C VAL A 66 -2.08 -5.78 -0.05
N ILE A 67 -3.16 -6.52 0.23
CA ILE A 67 -4.13 -6.94 -0.78
C ILE A 67 -4.79 -5.71 -1.42
N ALA A 68 -5.24 -4.76 -0.60
CA ALA A 68 -5.90 -3.55 -1.08
C ALA A 68 -4.99 -2.68 -1.96
N ILE A 69 -3.71 -2.49 -1.60
CA ILE A 69 -2.73 -1.78 -2.45
C ILE A 69 -2.52 -2.54 -3.77
N GLY A 70 -2.43 -3.88 -3.73
CA GLY A 70 -2.28 -4.71 -4.93
C GLY A 70 -3.44 -4.56 -5.91
N VAL A 71 -4.67 -4.66 -5.41
CA VAL A 71 -5.88 -4.44 -6.22
C VAL A 71 -5.92 -3.00 -6.75
N ALA A 72 -5.57 -2.02 -5.91
CA ALA A 72 -5.59 -0.63 -6.31
C ALA A 72 -4.57 -0.31 -7.42
N ALA A 73 -3.36 -0.89 -7.37
CA ALA A 73 -2.34 -0.73 -8.40
C ALA A 73 -2.83 -1.27 -9.75
N ILE A 74 -3.46 -2.44 -9.76
CA ILE A 74 -4.06 -3.04 -10.96
C ILE A 74 -5.16 -2.11 -11.52
N LEU A 75 -6.06 -1.62 -10.66
CA LEU A 75 -7.13 -0.70 -11.07
C LEU A 75 -6.58 0.64 -11.60
N ALA A 76 -5.50 1.17 -11.02
CA ALA A 76 -4.84 2.38 -11.51
C ALA A 76 -4.31 2.18 -12.94
N ILE A 77 -3.67 1.04 -13.21
CA ILE A 77 -3.18 0.68 -14.55
C ILE A 77 -4.35 0.57 -15.54
N PHE A 78 -5.41 -0.16 -15.17
CA PHE A 78 -6.61 -0.27 -16.01
C PHE A 78 -7.24 1.09 -16.30
N SER A 79 -7.32 1.99 -15.31
CA SER A 79 -7.85 3.33 -15.50
C SER A 79 -7.00 4.17 -16.48
N GLY A 80 -5.67 4.01 -16.44
CA GLY A 80 -4.76 4.68 -17.37
C GLY A 80 -4.85 4.13 -18.80
N LEU A 81 -5.00 2.81 -18.95
CA LEU A 81 -5.11 2.16 -20.26
C LEU A 81 -6.47 2.35 -20.93
N ALA A 82 -7.55 2.26 -20.15
CA ALA A 82 -8.93 2.32 -20.65
C ALA A 82 -9.27 3.69 -21.26
N ARG A 83 -8.71 4.79 -20.74
CA ARG A 83 -8.92 6.13 -21.31
C ARG A 83 -8.32 6.36 -22.70
N ASN A 84 -7.44 5.47 -23.16
CA ASN A 84 -6.95 5.52 -24.54
C ASN A 84 -7.97 4.93 -25.54
N LYS A 85 -9.13 4.46 -25.07
CA LYS A 85 -10.23 3.90 -25.88
C LYS A 85 -11.52 4.69 -25.64
N SER A 86 -12.51 4.52 -26.53
CA SER A 86 -13.73 5.35 -26.71
C SER A 86 -14.51 5.78 -25.45
N ASP A 87 -15.43 6.73 -25.59
CA ASP A 87 -16.16 7.39 -24.48
C ASP A 87 -16.89 6.46 -23.48
N ALA A 88 -17.35 5.27 -23.89
CA ALA A 88 -17.92 4.29 -22.95
C ALA A 88 -16.88 3.77 -21.93
N SER A 89 -15.62 3.70 -22.35
CA SER A 89 -14.45 3.34 -21.53
C SER A 89 -14.11 4.39 -20.47
N ASN A 90 -14.53 5.66 -20.67
CA ASN A 90 -14.20 6.75 -19.76
C ASN A 90 -14.92 6.63 -18.40
N ASN A 91 -16.16 6.15 -18.37
CA ASN A 91 -16.89 5.96 -17.12
C ASN A 91 -16.31 4.81 -16.29
N THR A 92 -15.99 3.69 -16.92
CA THR A 92 -15.32 2.56 -16.24
C THR A 92 -13.94 2.96 -15.75
N ALA A 93 -13.14 3.64 -16.58
CA ALA A 93 -11.83 4.14 -16.18
C ALA A 93 -11.91 5.11 -14.98
N ARG A 94 -12.91 5.99 -14.97
CA ARG A 94 -13.17 6.90 -13.85
C ARG A 94 -13.50 6.14 -12.57
N LEU A 95 -14.38 5.13 -12.65
CA LEU A 95 -14.74 4.32 -11.49
C LEU A 95 -13.52 3.55 -10.94
N CYS A 96 -12.72 2.93 -11.82
CA CYS A 96 -11.47 2.26 -11.44
C CYS A 96 -10.48 3.21 -10.74
N GLY A 97 -10.35 4.45 -11.24
CA GLY A 97 -9.50 5.47 -10.62
C GLY A 97 -9.98 5.85 -9.22
N ILE A 98 -11.29 6.09 -9.04
CA ILE A 98 -11.87 6.42 -7.73
C ILE A 98 -11.68 5.28 -6.74
N ILE A 99 -12.01 4.04 -7.14
CA ILE A 99 -11.83 2.86 -6.29
C ILE A 99 -10.36 2.68 -5.92
N SER A 100 -9.44 2.87 -6.87
CA SER A 100 -8.00 2.81 -6.62
C SER A 100 -7.56 3.82 -5.55
N VAL A 101 -8.02 5.07 -5.62
CA VAL A 101 -7.71 6.10 -4.60
C VAL A 101 -8.25 5.69 -3.23
N ILE A 102 -9.49 5.23 -3.15
CA ILE A 102 -10.11 4.80 -1.88
C ILE A 102 -9.33 3.64 -1.27
N LEU A 103 -8.96 2.64 -2.08
CA LEU A 103 -8.19 1.48 -1.63
C LEU A 103 -6.77 1.86 -1.19
N LEU A 104 -6.08 2.75 -1.91
CA LEU A 104 -4.74 3.20 -1.52
C LEU A 104 -4.79 4.00 -0.21
N PHE A 105 -5.77 4.88 -0.05
CA PHE A 105 -5.93 5.66 1.17
C PHE A 105 -6.30 4.77 2.38
N SER A 106 -7.26 3.86 2.21
CA SER A 106 -7.65 2.93 3.28
C SER A 106 -6.51 1.99 3.66
N SER A 107 -5.69 1.56 2.69
CA SER A 107 -4.49 0.76 2.96
C SER A 107 -3.49 1.51 3.83
N GLY A 108 -3.22 2.79 3.53
CA GLY A 108 -2.34 3.62 4.35
C GLY A 108 -2.84 3.74 5.80
N VAL A 109 -4.15 3.89 6.00
CA VAL A 109 -4.77 3.91 7.33
C VAL A 109 -4.66 2.55 8.04
N LEU A 110 -4.87 1.43 7.33
CA LEU A 110 -4.72 0.09 7.88
C LEU A 110 -3.28 -0.21 8.29
N ILE A 111 -2.28 0.23 7.50
CA ILE A 111 -0.87 0.11 7.87
C ILE A 111 -0.59 0.96 9.10
N ALA A 112 -1.09 2.19 9.17
CA ALA A 112 -0.93 3.04 10.35
C ALA A 112 -1.48 2.37 11.61
N ALA A 113 -2.67 1.76 11.51
CA ALA A 113 -3.29 1.02 12.60
C ALA A 113 -2.47 -0.22 13.00
N ALA A 114 -1.94 -0.97 12.03
CA ALA A 114 -1.05 -2.11 12.29
C ALA A 114 0.23 -1.69 13.01
N LEU A 115 0.87 -0.59 12.58
CA LEU A 115 2.08 -0.05 13.20
C LEU A 115 1.80 0.45 14.62
N TYR A 116 0.71 1.20 14.82
CA TYR A 116 0.34 1.72 16.13
C TYR A 116 0.03 0.61 17.12
N THR A 117 -0.77 -0.39 16.71
CA THR A 117 -1.09 -1.55 17.55
C THR A 117 0.15 -2.38 17.89
N PHE A 118 1.13 -2.45 16.99
CA PHE A 118 2.39 -3.13 17.25
C PHE A 118 3.27 -2.36 18.24
N VAL A 119 3.47 -1.05 18.06
CA VAL A 119 4.27 -0.20 18.97
C VAL A 119 3.66 -0.11 20.36
N ALA A 120 2.33 -0.07 20.46
CA ALA A 120 1.64 -0.09 21.74
C ALA A 120 1.92 -1.37 22.53
N ALA A 121 2.23 -2.48 21.85
CA ALA A 121 2.59 -3.75 22.47
C ALA A 121 4.11 -3.89 22.70
N GLU A 122 4.94 -3.35 21.82
CA GLU A 122 6.39 -3.58 21.77
C GLU A 122 7.14 -2.24 21.61
N HIS A 123 7.96 -1.84 22.60
CA HIS A 123 8.58 -0.51 22.65
C HIS A 123 9.82 -0.31 21.75
N LEU A 124 10.28 -1.36 21.05
CA LEU A 124 11.43 -1.32 20.14
C LEU A 124 10.99 -1.72 18.73
N THR A 125 11.44 -0.99 17.72
CA THR A 125 11.08 -1.23 16.32
C THR A 125 12.27 -1.72 15.51
N GLY A 126 12.03 -2.66 14.60
CA GLY A 126 13.04 -3.19 13.67
C GLY A 126 12.87 -2.68 12.23
N TYR A 127 13.69 -3.16 11.31
CA TYR A 127 13.69 -2.69 9.92
C TYR A 127 12.37 -2.97 9.19
N SER A 128 11.68 -4.08 9.48
CA SER A 128 10.38 -4.40 8.87
C SER A 128 9.32 -3.34 9.19
N PHE A 129 9.39 -2.76 10.40
CA PHE A 129 8.54 -1.66 10.82
C PHE A 129 8.76 -0.42 9.94
N THR A 130 10.03 -0.07 9.69
CA THR A 130 10.37 1.08 8.83
C THR A 130 9.96 0.88 7.37
N LEU A 131 10.06 -0.35 6.85
CA LEU A 131 9.60 -0.69 5.49
C LEU A 131 8.08 -0.50 5.36
N MET A 132 7.33 -0.91 6.38
CA MET A 132 5.88 -0.71 6.41
C MET A 132 5.49 0.77 6.55
N ALA A 133 6.20 1.54 7.36
CA ALA A 133 6.00 2.98 7.44
C ALA A 133 6.29 3.69 6.10
N LEU A 134 7.35 3.26 5.40
CA LEU A 134 7.64 3.74 4.04
C LEU A 134 6.53 3.32 3.06
N ALA A 135 6.05 2.08 3.14
CA ALA A 135 4.96 1.60 2.30
C ALA A 135 3.65 2.38 2.55
N GLN A 136 3.35 2.74 3.80
CA GLN A 136 2.24 3.63 4.15
C GLN A 136 2.40 4.98 3.44
N PHE A 137 3.56 5.62 3.55
CA PHE A 137 3.81 6.90 2.89
C PHE A 137 3.62 6.80 1.37
N LEU A 138 4.17 5.75 0.75
CA LEU A 138 4.02 5.52 -0.69
C LEU A 138 2.57 5.22 -1.09
N SER A 139 1.77 4.55 -0.25
CA SER A 139 0.34 4.34 -0.54
C SER A 139 -0.43 5.66 -0.57
N PHE A 140 -0.16 6.58 0.36
CA PHE A 140 -0.78 7.91 0.34
C PHE A 140 -0.30 8.75 -0.85
N LEU A 141 1.00 8.70 -1.15
CA LEU A 141 1.56 9.38 -2.32
C LEU A 141 0.93 8.87 -3.61
N ALA A 142 0.78 7.55 -3.76
CA ALA A 142 0.11 6.95 -4.90
C ALA A 142 -1.37 7.40 -4.99
N ALA A 143 -2.09 7.42 -3.87
CA ALA A 143 -3.47 7.91 -3.82
C ALA A 143 -3.57 9.36 -4.31
N MET A 144 -2.67 10.23 -3.84
CA MET A 144 -2.61 11.64 -4.24
C MET A 144 -2.30 11.79 -5.74
N LEU A 145 -1.34 11.03 -6.27
CA LEU A 145 -0.98 11.08 -7.69
C LEU A 145 -2.12 10.63 -8.60
N VAL A 146 -2.81 9.54 -8.23
CA VAL A 146 -3.98 9.04 -8.97
C VAL A 146 -5.15 10.04 -8.86
N ALA A 147 -5.40 10.61 -7.68
CA ALA A 147 -6.44 11.61 -7.46
C ALA A 147 -6.18 12.92 -8.22
N HIS A 148 -4.94 13.40 -8.22
CA HIS A 148 -4.54 14.61 -8.92
C HIS A 148 -4.71 14.47 -10.44
N TRP A 149 -4.31 13.32 -11.00
CA TRP A 149 -4.55 13.01 -12.40
C TRP A 149 -6.04 13.02 -12.76
N MET A 150 -6.88 12.47 -11.89
CA MET A 150 -8.33 12.53 -12.05
C MET A 150 -8.80 13.99 -12.07
N GLY A 151 -8.41 14.82 -11.09
CA GLY A 151 -8.83 16.22 -10.98
C GLY A 151 -8.51 17.08 -12.20
N HIS A 152 -7.28 17.02 -12.72
CA HIS A 152 -6.87 17.79 -13.90
C HIS A 152 -7.56 17.36 -15.19
N SER A 153 -8.01 16.10 -15.26
CA SER A 153 -8.67 15.59 -16.44
C SER A 153 -10.14 16.00 -16.54
N PHE A 154 -10.75 16.53 -15.46
CA PHE A 154 -12.16 16.92 -15.44
C PHE A 154 -12.38 18.41 -15.71
N THR A 155 -11.40 19.27 -15.42
CA THR A 155 -11.47 20.71 -15.73
C THR A 155 -11.34 21.04 -17.22
N VAL A 156 -10.95 20.07 -18.06
CA VAL A 156 -10.75 20.27 -19.51
C VAL A 156 -11.96 19.80 -20.34
N ILE A 157 -12.95 19.15 -19.72
CA ILE A 157 -14.13 18.57 -20.40
C ILE A 157 -15.44 19.33 -20.04
N SER A 158 -15.38 20.33 -19.15
CA SER A 158 -16.52 21.18 -18.81
C SER A 158 -16.54 22.48 -19.61
#